data_AF-A0A4E0QRW6-F1
#
_entry.id   AF-A0A4E0QRW6-F1
#
_cell.length_a   1.000
_cell.length_b   1.000
_cell.length_c   1.000
_cell.angle_alpha   90.00
_cell.angle_beta   90.00
_cell.angle_gamma   90.00
#
_symmetry.space_group_name_H-M   'P 1'
#
loop_
_entity.id
_entity.type
_entity.pdbx_description
1 polymer ?
#
loop_
_entity_poly.entity_id
_entity_poly.type
_entity_poly.pdbx_seq_one_letter_code
_entity_poly.pdbx_strand_id
1 'polypeptide(L)'
;MRKSLIHFFDTHQLNVTNEDVIASKPYSSQLKGKNNIQTITNILEWQENNIEYWFERAESSMLIYIATIYIAVSLLMFFMLGMGLNAPQTLIYFIASVFIITIIYLLIPNKIVITVFFVLYAIAFLYILNSHGIKIPLIYFVFGGIIGIIIGALVEKFFIYAHYFHKKSLPSSLRRIFEMLELTLEIKLPLSKLLDYKTAICRDYAILSAVFLINSKTEPYYVLIRKHVATAVKINDYFYVIDQQLPLRQLDKWLADNKKSNCRLYKVHFKDDADKANVEFIQKYSRKNKKSCPPNIQKIEHDVNQHFTAKDGSCHESFKIHINKKAVYFYDEVTHLSVVRMIIKEIEKQFCNNVSQISRVEIKEENEGLIVDVYY
;
A
#
# COMPACT_ATOMS: atom_id res chain seq x y z
N MET A 1 10.14 21.21 18.42
CA MET A 1 10.27 19.74 18.62
C MET A 1 9.20 18.90 17.90
N ARG A 2 7.89 19.11 18.10
CA ARG A 2 6.86 18.24 17.48
C ARG A 2 6.87 18.19 15.94
N LYS A 3 7.22 19.29 15.26
CA LYS A 3 7.34 19.35 13.79
C LYS A 3 8.56 18.58 13.25
N SER A 4 9.70 18.57 13.95
CA SER A 4 10.91 17.87 13.47
C SER A 4 10.83 16.36 13.68
N LEU A 5 10.20 15.90 14.77
CA LEU A 5 10.01 14.46 15.01
C LEU A 5 9.08 13.83 13.97
N ILE A 6 7.95 14.49 13.67
CA ILE A 6 7.01 14.03 12.65
C ILE A 6 7.69 14.02 11.27
N HIS A 7 8.42 15.09 10.93
CA HIS A 7 9.21 15.12 9.69
C HIS A 7 10.24 13.98 9.62
N PHE A 8 10.94 13.68 10.72
CA PHE A 8 11.93 12.61 10.77
C PHE A 8 11.32 11.24 10.49
N PHE A 9 10.21 10.89 11.15
CA PHE A 9 9.54 9.60 10.91
C PHE A 9 8.97 9.48 9.50
N ASP A 10 8.46 10.59 8.95
CA ASP A 10 7.85 10.61 7.62
C ASP A 10 8.87 10.50 6.49
N THR A 11 10.05 11.12 6.61
CA THR A 11 11.04 11.14 5.52
C THR A 11 12.09 10.06 5.63
N HIS A 12 12.42 9.57 6.83
CA HIS A 12 13.47 8.55 6.99
C HIS A 12 13.12 7.23 6.28
N GLN A 13 11.84 6.91 6.19
CA GLN A 13 11.34 5.73 5.50
C GLN A 13 11.29 5.90 3.97
N LEU A 14 11.45 7.12 3.44
CA LEU A 14 11.31 7.47 2.02
C LEU A 14 12.64 7.80 1.33
N ASN A 15 13.76 7.48 2.00
CA ASN A 15 15.10 7.77 1.48
C ASN A 15 15.44 6.85 0.29
N VAL A 16 15.57 7.44 -0.88
CA VAL A 16 16.12 6.78 -2.08
C VAL A 16 17.65 6.70 -1.95
N THR A 17 18.25 5.54 -2.18
CA THR A 17 19.72 5.36 -2.20
C THR A 17 20.25 5.23 -3.63
N ASN A 18 21.55 5.40 -3.81
CA ASN A 18 22.21 5.14 -5.10
C ASN A 18 22.04 3.67 -5.55
N GLU A 19 22.04 2.72 -4.60
CA GLU A 19 21.76 1.32 -4.89
C GLU A 19 20.35 1.12 -5.46
N ASP A 20 19.34 1.81 -4.92
CA ASP A 20 17.97 1.79 -5.45
C ASP A 20 17.93 2.33 -6.89
N VAL A 21 18.65 3.42 -7.16
CA VAL A 21 18.77 4.02 -8.49
C VAL A 21 19.45 3.07 -9.47
N ILE A 22 20.54 2.41 -9.08
CA ILE A 22 21.25 1.44 -9.92
C ILE A 22 20.39 0.20 -10.22
N ALA A 23 19.77 -0.39 -9.19
CA ALA A 23 18.98 -1.62 -9.32
C ALA A 23 17.78 -1.48 -10.27
N SER A 24 17.24 -0.28 -10.38
CA SER A 24 16.05 0.02 -11.18
C SER A 24 16.33 0.49 -12.61
N LYS A 25 17.61 0.75 -12.98
CA LYS A 25 17.97 1.25 -14.31
C LYS A 25 17.39 0.43 -15.47
N PRO A 26 17.48 -0.92 -15.47
CA PRO A 26 16.97 -1.74 -16.56
C PRO A 26 15.46 -1.56 -16.80
N TYR A 27 14.68 -1.45 -15.70
CA TYR A 27 13.24 -1.20 -15.75
C TYR A 27 12.96 0.22 -16.21
N SER A 28 13.65 1.21 -15.63
CA SER A 28 13.45 2.63 -15.93
C SER A 28 13.67 2.94 -17.42
N SER A 29 14.67 2.33 -18.05
CA SER A 29 14.91 2.50 -19.49
C SER A 29 13.77 2.00 -20.37
N GLN A 30 13.08 0.94 -19.96
CA GLN A 30 11.92 0.39 -20.69
C GLN A 30 10.66 1.23 -20.48
N LEU A 31 10.53 1.86 -19.31
CA LEU A 31 9.36 2.67 -18.95
C LEU A 31 9.42 4.10 -19.46
N LYS A 32 10.60 4.57 -19.90
CA LYS A 32 10.77 5.93 -20.42
C LYS A 32 9.96 6.13 -21.71
N GLY A 33 9.00 7.04 -21.67
CA GLY A 33 8.21 7.44 -22.82
C GLY A 33 8.86 8.56 -23.64
N LYS A 34 8.18 8.97 -24.71
CA LYS A 34 8.57 10.12 -25.56
C LYS A 34 8.49 11.45 -24.81
N ASN A 35 7.65 11.54 -23.78
CA ASN A 35 7.46 12.71 -22.94
C ASN A 35 7.12 12.29 -21.49
N ASN A 36 7.09 13.27 -20.57
CA ASN A 36 6.81 13.01 -19.15
C ASN A 36 5.45 12.34 -18.91
N ILE A 37 4.41 12.70 -19.68
CA ILE A 37 3.06 12.13 -19.54
C ILE A 37 3.08 10.63 -19.87
N GLN A 38 3.75 10.26 -20.96
CA GLN A 38 3.90 8.87 -21.35
C GLN A 38 4.77 8.10 -20.34
N THR A 39 5.86 8.69 -19.85
CA THR A 39 6.72 8.07 -18.82
C THR A 39 5.94 7.76 -17.54
N ILE A 40 5.19 8.74 -16.98
CA ILE A 40 4.44 8.50 -15.74
C ILE A 40 3.30 7.50 -15.94
N THR A 41 2.68 7.49 -17.12
CA THR A 41 1.62 6.53 -17.45
C THR A 41 2.20 5.11 -17.58
N ASN A 42 3.33 4.95 -18.26
CA ASN A 42 4.05 3.67 -18.37
C ASN A 42 4.45 3.15 -16.98
N ILE A 43 4.96 4.02 -16.09
CA ILE A 43 5.31 3.64 -14.72
C ILE A 43 4.08 3.11 -13.97
N LEU A 44 2.98 3.86 -13.99
CA LEU A 44 1.76 3.51 -13.26
C LEU A 44 1.15 2.19 -13.76
N GLU A 45 1.07 2.03 -15.08
CA GLU A 45 0.59 0.80 -15.72
C GLU A 45 1.49 -0.40 -15.41
N TRP A 46 2.81 -0.22 -15.45
CA TRP A 46 3.75 -1.27 -15.09
C TRP A 46 3.60 -1.67 -13.62
N GLN A 47 3.43 -0.72 -12.70
CA GLN A 47 3.21 -1.00 -11.29
C GLN A 47 1.94 -1.83 -11.08
N GLU A 48 0.85 -1.43 -11.71
CA GLU A 48 -0.43 -2.13 -11.62
C GLU A 48 -0.34 -3.57 -12.14
N ASN A 49 0.44 -3.80 -13.20
CA ASN A 49 0.58 -5.10 -13.84
C ASN A 49 1.63 -6.01 -13.19
N ASN A 50 2.57 -5.45 -12.43
CA ASN A 50 3.75 -6.19 -11.96
C ASN A 50 3.92 -6.22 -10.45
N ILE A 51 3.25 -5.36 -9.68
CA ILE A 51 3.46 -5.26 -8.24
C ILE A 51 2.11 -5.39 -7.53
N GLU A 52 1.97 -6.41 -6.70
CA GLU A 52 0.81 -6.62 -5.84
C GLU A 52 0.96 -5.88 -4.50
N TYR A 53 -0.18 -5.56 -3.88
CA TYR A 53 -0.17 -4.92 -2.57
C TYR A 53 0.15 -5.92 -1.46
N TRP A 54 1.17 -5.63 -0.64
CA TRP A 54 1.62 -6.51 0.44
C TRP A 54 0.83 -6.25 1.73
N PHE A 55 -0.37 -6.84 1.82
CA PHE A 55 -1.27 -6.68 2.97
C PHE A 55 -0.64 -7.10 4.29
N GLU A 56 0.09 -8.22 4.32
CA GLU A 56 0.72 -8.75 5.52
C GLU A 56 1.70 -7.76 6.13
N ARG A 57 2.50 -7.10 5.30
CA ARG A 57 3.46 -6.08 5.73
C ARG A 57 2.76 -4.80 6.19
N ALA A 58 1.72 -4.37 5.46
CA ALA A 58 0.94 -3.18 5.83
C ALA A 58 0.36 -3.32 7.25
N GLU A 59 -0.24 -4.47 7.55
CA GLU A 59 -0.80 -4.78 8.87
C GLU A 59 0.29 -4.98 9.95
N SER A 60 1.38 -5.68 9.62
CA SER A 60 2.41 -6.05 10.61
C SER A 60 3.15 -4.84 11.19
N SER A 61 3.31 -3.76 10.42
CA SER A 61 3.93 -2.52 10.93
C SER A 61 3.22 -1.95 12.17
N MET A 62 1.90 -2.13 12.27
CA MET A 62 1.11 -1.71 13.41
C MET A 62 1.26 -2.68 14.59
N LEU A 63 1.34 -3.98 14.31
CA LEU A 63 1.48 -5.02 15.32
C LEU A 63 2.82 -4.93 16.05
N ILE A 64 3.92 -4.69 15.33
CA ILE A 64 5.26 -4.53 15.92
C ILE A 64 5.26 -3.35 16.90
N TYR A 65 4.70 -2.20 16.50
CA TYR A 65 4.65 -1.02 17.36
C TYR A 65 3.86 -1.28 18.65
N ILE A 66 2.72 -1.97 18.54
CA ILE A 66 1.91 -2.35 19.70
C ILE A 66 2.67 -3.34 20.59
N ALA A 67 3.31 -4.35 20.01
CA ALA A 67 4.13 -5.33 20.74
C ALA A 67 5.29 -4.65 21.48
N THR A 68 5.98 -3.69 20.85
CA THR A 68 7.07 -2.94 21.49
C THR A 68 6.58 -2.10 22.66
N ILE A 69 5.45 -1.38 22.53
CA ILE A 69 4.86 -0.63 23.65
C ILE A 69 4.49 -1.59 24.78
N TYR A 70 3.84 -2.71 24.45
CA TYR A 70 3.41 -3.69 25.44
C TYR A 70 4.60 -4.30 26.19
N ILE A 71 5.67 -4.68 25.49
CA ILE A 71 6.91 -5.16 26.10
C ILE A 71 7.52 -4.09 26.99
N ALA A 72 7.60 -2.84 26.53
CA ALA A 72 8.15 -1.73 27.31
C ALA A 72 7.35 -1.46 28.59
N VAL A 73 6.01 -1.48 28.52
CA VAL A 73 5.13 -1.35 29.68
C VAL A 73 5.31 -2.55 30.62
N SER A 74 5.36 -3.77 30.09
CA SER A 74 5.56 -4.99 30.88
C SER A 74 6.91 -4.97 31.62
N LEU A 75 7.98 -4.53 30.95
CA LEU A 75 9.31 -4.38 31.55
C LEU A 75 9.34 -3.26 32.60
N LEU A 76 8.68 -2.13 32.34
CA LEU A 76 8.54 -1.04 33.31
C LEU A 76 7.78 -1.51 34.55
N MET A 77 6.70 -2.28 34.37
CA MET A 77 5.94 -2.85 35.48
C MET A 77 6.74 -3.87 36.27
N PHE A 78 7.51 -4.72 35.59
CA PHE A 78 8.44 -5.66 36.24
C PHE A 78 9.48 -4.89 37.08
N PHE A 79 10.04 -3.82 36.55
CA PHE A 79 10.96 -2.94 37.26
C PHE A 79 10.31 -2.28 38.49
N MET A 80 9.09 -1.78 38.36
CA MET A 80 8.33 -1.16 39.48
C MET A 80 7.96 -2.16 40.57
N LEU A 81 7.67 -3.42 40.21
CA LEU A 81 7.46 -4.52 41.16
C LEU A 81 8.76 -4.89 41.91
N GLY A 82 9.90 -4.85 41.23
CA GLY A 82 11.22 -5.09 41.83
C GLY A 82 11.66 -4.01 42.83
N MET A 83 11.08 -2.79 42.75
CA MET A 83 11.40 -1.67 43.65
C MET A 83 10.55 -1.61 44.94
N GLY A 84 9.77 -2.64 45.25
CA GLY A 84 9.15 -2.78 46.58
C GLY A 84 7.83 -2.01 46.79
N LEU A 85 7.09 -1.69 45.73
CA LEU A 85 5.69 -1.28 45.87
C LEU A 85 4.85 -2.46 46.42
N ASN A 86 3.96 -2.18 47.38
CA ASN A 86 3.10 -3.19 47.98
C ASN A 86 2.29 -3.94 46.89
N ALA A 87 2.51 -5.25 46.79
CA ALA A 87 1.93 -6.18 45.81
C ALA A 87 0.43 -5.99 45.46
N PRO A 88 -0.48 -5.65 46.40
CA PRO A 88 -1.89 -5.45 46.05
C PRO A 88 -2.14 -4.20 45.22
N GLN A 89 -1.38 -3.12 45.40
CA GLN A 89 -1.59 -1.88 44.64
C GLN A 89 -1.09 -2.02 43.19
N THR A 90 0.04 -2.68 43.00
CA THR A 90 0.58 -2.97 41.66
C THR A 90 -0.31 -3.92 40.86
N LEU A 91 -0.99 -4.87 41.51
CA LEU A 91 -1.97 -5.74 40.86
C LEU A 91 -3.23 -4.97 40.40
N ILE A 92 -3.72 -4.03 41.20
CA ILE A 92 -4.87 -3.18 40.82
C ILE A 92 -4.53 -2.30 39.61
N TYR A 93 -3.35 -1.69 39.59
CA TYR A 93 -2.89 -0.91 38.43
C TYR A 93 -2.68 -1.78 37.18
N PHE A 94 -2.24 -3.02 37.34
CA PHE A 94 -2.15 -3.99 36.25
C PHE A 94 -3.54 -4.32 35.67
N ILE A 95 -4.49 -4.72 36.52
CA ILE A 95 -5.84 -5.09 36.09
C ILE A 95 -6.55 -3.89 35.43
N ALA A 96 -6.43 -2.70 36.01
CA ALA A 96 -7.03 -1.48 35.45
C ALA A 96 -6.42 -1.11 34.09
N SER A 97 -5.09 -1.23 33.92
CA SER A 97 -4.42 -0.93 32.64
C SER A 97 -4.77 -1.96 31.56
N VAL A 98 -4.82 -3.25 31.90
CA VAL A 98 -5.30 -4.31 31.00
C VAL A 98 -6.74 -4.05 30.58
N PHE A 99 -7.64 -3.73 31.53
CA PHE A 99 -9.05 -3.47 31.24
C PHE A 99 -9.26 -2.25 30.33
N ILE A 100 -8.51 -1.15 30.55
CA ILE A 100 -8.57 0.04 29.70
C ILE A 100 -8.04 -0.27 28.29
N ILE A 101 -6.94 -1.04 28.18
CA ILE A 101 -6.40 -1.50 26.90
C ILE A 101 -7.41 -2.41 26.18
N THR A 102 -8.11 -3.29 26.90
CA THR A 102 -9.17 -4.16 26.35
C THR A 102 -10.37 -3.37 25.84
N ILE A 103 -10.81 -2.33 26.55
CA ILE A 103 -11.90 -1.45 26.08
C ILE A 103 -11.48 -0.66 24.84
N ILE A 104 -10.26 -0.11 24.81
CA ILE A 104 -9.70 0.56 23.63
C ILE A 104 -9.61 -0.41 22.43
N TYR A 105 -9.32 -1.68 22.71
CA TYR A 105 -9.25 -2.74 21.70
C TYR A 105 -10.64 -3.14 21.17
N LEU A 106 -11.65 -3.34 22.05
CA LEU A 106 -13.03 -3.71 21.69
C LEU A 106 -13.74 -2.72 20.74
N LEU A 107 -13.23 -1.49 20.63
CA LEU A 107 -13.71 -0.48 19.69
C LEU A 107 -13.15 -0.65 18.26
N ILE A 108 -12.32 -1.66 17.99
CA ILE A 108 -11.74 -1.96 16.67
C ILE A 108 -12.35 -3.28 16.15
N PRO A 109 -13.04 -3.28 14.99
CA PRO A 109 -13.77 -4.45 14.51
C PRO A 109 -12.84 -5.43 13.77
N ASN A 110 -12.07 -6.26 14.47
CA ASN A 110 -11.52 -7.53 13.94
C ASN A 110 -10.65 -8.33 14.93
N LYS A 111 -10.60 -9.66 14.77
CA LYS A 111 -9.70 -10.63 15.46
C LYS A 111 -9.81 -10.77 17.01
N ILE A 112 -10.56 -9.88 17.67
CA ILE A 112 -10.73 -9.81 19.15
C ILE A 112 -11.47 -11.01 19.75
N VAL A 113 -12.44 -11.59 19.04
CA VAL A 113 -13.25 -12.71 19.54
C VAL A 113 -12.37 -13.95 19.81
N ILE A 114 -11.38 -14.20 18.96
CA ILE A 114 -10.45 -15.33 19.09
C ILE A 114 -9.51 -15.13 20.28
N THR A 115 -9.01 -13.90 20.47
CA THR A 115 -8.16 -13.56 21.63
C THR A 115 -8.93 -13.59 22.95
N VAL A 116 -10.16 -13.09 22.98
CA VAL A 116 -11.05 -13.18 24.16
C VAL A 116 -11.35 -14.63 24.50
N PHE A 117 -11.58 -15.49 23.50
CA PHE A 117 -11.77 -16.93 23.72
C PHE A 117 -10.52 -17.59 24.31
N PHE A 118 -9.32 -17.25 23.81
CA PHE A 118 -8.05 -17.74 24.36
C PHE A 118 -7.79 -17.24 25.79
N VAL A 119 -8.15 -15.99 26.11
CA VAL A 119 -8.02 -15.42 27.46
C VAL A 119 -9.02 -16.06 28.43
N LEU A 120 -10.26 -16.34 28.01
CA LEU A 120 -11.24 -17.03 28.83
C LEU A 120 -10.85 -18.50 29.06
N TYR A 121 -10.37 -19.19 28.02
CA TYR A 121 -9.84 -20.54 28.11
C TYR A 121 -8.62 -20.62 29.04
N ALA A 122 -7.72 -19.65 28.94
CA ALA A 122 -6.58 -19.46 29.83
C ALA A 122 -6.99 -19.31 31.30
N ILE A 123 -7.97 -18.44 31.59
CA ILE A 123 -8.50 -18.22 32.94
C ILE A 123 -9.13 -19.51 33.49
N ALA A 124 -9.93 -20.21 32.68
CA ALA A 124 -10.54 -21.49 33.07
C ALA A 124 -9.49 -22.58 33.34
N PHE A 125 -8.45 -22.66 32.51
CA PHE A 125 -7.34 -23.60 32.69
C PHE A 125 -6.53 -23.31 33.96
N LEU A 126 -6.27 -22.03 34.26
CA LEU A 126 -5.59 -21.61 35.49
C LEU A 126 -6.41 -21.93 36.74
N TYR A 127 -7.74 -21.78 36.69
CA TYR A 127 -8.63 -22.18 37.77
C TYR A 127 -8.50 -23.69 38.07
N ILE A 128 -8.48 -24.53 37.03
CA ILE A 128 -8.30 -25.99 37.15
C ILE A 128 -6.92 -26.33 37.71
N LEU A 129 -5.84 -25.69 37.26
CA LEU A 129 -4.49 -25.97 37.78
C LEU A 129 -4.34 -25.58 39.26
N ASN A 130 -4.93 -24.45 39.65
CA ASN A 130 -4.94 -24.00 41.04
C ASN A 130 -5.78 -24.95 41.92
N SER A 131 -6.91 -25.48 41.41
CA SER A 131 -7.72 -26.45 42.15
C SER A 131 -7.01 -27.79 42.39
N HIS A 132 -5.94 -28.09 41.63
CA HIS A 132 -5.09 -29.28 41.79
C HIS A 132 -3.77 -28.99 42.53
N GLY A 133 -3.59 -27.81 43.12
CA GLY A 133 -2.43 -27.47 43.95
C GLY A 133 -1.15 -27.12 43.19
N ILE A 134 -1.22 -26.94 41.86
CA ILE A 134 -0.07 -26.59 41.03
C ILE A 134 0.14 -25.07 41.05
N LYS A 135 1.17 -24.59 41.74
CA LYS A 135 1.50 -23.15 41.84
C LYS A 135 2.36 -22.73 40.65
N ILE A 136 1.74 -22.39 39.53
CA ILE A 136 2.44 -21.72 38.43
C ILE A 136 2.31 -20.20 38.63
N PRO A 137 3.43 -19.47 38.80
CA PRO A 137 3.37 -18.02 38.86
C PRO A 137 2.70 -17.43 37.61
N LEU A 138 1.70 -16.56 37.80
CA LEU A 138 0.92 -15.90 36.75
C LEU A 138 1.80 -15.28 35.63
N ILE A 139 3.01 -14.87 35.99
CA ILE A 139 4.00 -14.31 35.07
C ILE A 139 4.38 -15.29 33.95
N TYR A 140 4.57 -16.59 34.23
CA TYR A 140 4.89 -17.59 33.19
C TYR A 140 3.73 -17.79 32.22
N PHE A 141 2.49 -17.64 32.70
CA PHE A 141 1.31 -17.75 31.86
C PHE A 141 1.17 -16.54 30.94
N VAL A 142 1.37 -15.32 31.46
CA VAL A 142 1.38 -14.09 30.65
C VAL A 142 2.48 -14.17 29.59
N PHE A 143 3.70 -14.56 29.97
CA PHE A 143 4.80 -14.77 29.02
C PHE A 143 4.47 -15.86 27.99
N GLY A 144 3.94 -17.00 28.43
CA GLY A 144 3.52 -18.09 27.55
C GLY A 144 2.44 -17.67 26.56
N GLY A 145 1.46 -16.87 26.99
CA GLY A 145 0.41 -16.32 26.14
C GLY A 145 0.95 -15.35 25.09
N ILE A 146 1.87 -14.46 25.47
CA ILE A 146 2.54 -13.54 24.53
C ILE A 146 3.35 -14.32 23.50
N ILE A 147 4.17 -15.26 23.96
CA ILE A 147 4.96 -16.14 23.09
C ILE A 147 4.02 -16.91 22.15
N GLY A 148 2.91 -17.43 22.66
CA GLY A 148 1.88 -18.11 21.88
C GLY A 148 1.25 -17.24 20.80
N ILE A 149 0.93 -15.96 21.11
CA ILE A 149 0.40 -15.01 20.12
C ILE A 149 1.44 -14.71 19.04
N ILE A 150 2.71 -14.50 19.43
CA ILE A 150 3.80 -14.23 18.48
C ILE A 150 4.01 -15.45 17.56
N ILE A 151 4.10 -16.66 18.14
CA ILE A 151 4.24 -17.90 17.38
C ILE A 151 3.03 -18.10 16.45
N GLY A 152 1.80 -17.90 16.96
CA GLY A 152 0.58 -18.02 16.17
C GLY A 152 0.56 -17.07 14.96
N ALA A 153 0.93 -15.81 15.17
CA ALA A 153 1.06 -14.84 14.07
C ALA A 153 2.15 -15.23 13.07
N LEU A 154 3.31 -15.70 13.52
CA LEU A 154 4.37 -16.18 12.64
C LEU A 154 3.94 -17.41 11.83
N VAL A 155 3.20 -18.34 12.45
CA VAL A 155 2.66 -19.53 11.80
C VAL A 155 1.58 -19.17 10.77
N GLU A 156 0.67 -18.24 11.08
CA GLU A 156 -0.33 -17.71 10.12
C GLU A 156 0.38 -17.17 8.87
N LYS A 157 1.37 -16.28 9.06
CA LYS A 157 2.14 -15.71 7.95
C LYS A 157 2.97 -16.76 7.20
N PHE A 158 3.54 -17.73 7.92
CA PHE A 158 4.24 -18.86 7.31
C PHE A 158 3.33 -19.62 6.34
N PHE A 159 2.07 -19.93 6.72
CA PHE A 159 1.14 -20.62 5.84
C PHE A 159 0.72 -19.78 4.63
N ILE A 160 0.51 -18.47 4.80
CA ILE A 160 0.24 -17.55 3.69
C ILE A 160 1.40 -17.57 2.68
N TYR A 161 2.64 -17.45 3.14
CA TYR A 161 3.81 -17.48 2.26
C TYR A 161 4.12 -18.87 1.70
N ALA A 162 3.84 -19.94 2.43
CA ALA A 162 3.97 -21.30 1.95
C ALA A 162 3.03 -21.56 0.77
N HIS A 163 1.81 -21.04 0.83
CA HIS A 163 0.87 -21.09 -0.30
C HIS A 163 1.44 -20.38 -1.54
N TYR A 164 2.05 -19.20 -1.35
CA TYR A 164 2.66 -18.42 -2.42
C TYR A 164 3.84 -19.16 -3.11
N PHE A 165 4.60 -19.97 -2.37
CA PHE A 165 5.77 -20.68 -2.90
C PHE A 165 5.57 -22.19 -3.17
N HIS A 166 4.33 -22.70 -3.13
CA HIS A 166 4.01 -24.13 -3.19
C HIS A 166 4.60 -24.90 -4.39
N LYS A 167 4.96 -24.23 -5.50
CA LYS A 167 5.48 -24.86 -6.72
C LYS A 167 7.01 -25.09 -6.75
N LYS A 168 7.74 -24.76 -5.67
CA LYS A 168 9.22 -24.86 -5.62
C LYS A 168 9.68 -26.04 -4.75
N SER A 169 10.95 -26.45 -4.89
CA SER A 169 11.53 -27.50 -4.05
C SER A 169 11.49 -27.12 -2.57
N LEU A 170 11.27 -28.10 -1.68
CA LEU A 170 11.04 -27.87 -0.24
C LEU A 170 12.11 -26.96 0.43
N PRO A 171 13.43 -27.19 0.24
CA PRO A 171 14.45 -26.39 0.92
C PRO A 171 14.51 -24.93 0.43
N SER A 172 14.32 -24.72 -0.88
CA SER A 172 14.35 -23.37 -1.47
C SER A 172 13.11 -22.56 -1.12
N SER A 173 11.97 -23.23 -0.97
CA SER A 173 10.70 -22.63 -0.53
C SER A 173 10.78 -22.15 0.91
N LEU A 174 11.30 -22.97 1.83
CA LEU A 174 11.46 -22.59 3.24
C LEU A 174 12.36 -21.36 3.40
N ARG A 175 13.50 -21.33 2.71
CA ARG A 175 14.40 -20.16 2.73
C ARG A 175 13.67 -18.87 2.32
N ARG A 176 12.88 -18.92 1.24
CA ARG A 176 12.10 -17.77 0.76
C ARG A 176 10.98 -17.36 1.72
N ILE A 177 10.34 -18.31 2.40
CA ILE A 177 9.32 -18.00 3.42
C ILE A 177 9.95 -17.25 4.59
N PHE A 178 11.09 -17.72 5.12
CA PHE A 178 11.79 -17.04 6.20
C PHE A 178 12.26 -15.65 5.77
N GLU A 179 12.78 -15.51 4.56
CA GLU A 179 13.16 -14.21 4.01
C GLU A 179 11.96 -13.26 3.91
N MET A 180 10.81 -13.72 3.42
CA MET A 180 9.58 -12.91 3.40
C MET A 180 9.12 -12.50 4.80
N LEU A 181 9.23 -13.39 5.80
CA LEU A 181 8.92 -13.07 7.20
C LEU A 181 9.85 -11.97 7.74
N GLU A 182 11.15 -12.08 7.49
CA GLU A 182 12.13 -11.06 7.86
C GLU A 182 11.80 -9.70 7.21
N LEU A 183 11.60 -9.69 5.89
CA LEU A 183 11.25 -8.48 5.13
C LEU A 183 9.91 -7.85 5.56
N THR A 184 8.98 -8.66 6.07
CA THR A 184 7.69 -8.18 6.63
C THR A 184 7.91 -7.28 7.85
N LEU A 185 8.96 -7.56 8.63
CA LEU A 185 9.30 -6.83 9.85
C LEU A 185 10.18 -5.60 9.55
N GLU A 186 10.81 -5.54 8.38
CA GLU A 186 11.68 -4.42 8.02
C GLU A 186 10.92 -3.11 7.79
N ILE A 187 11.51 -2.01 8.26
CA ILE A 187 10.96 -0.65 8.10
C ILE A 187 11.12 -0.14 6.66
N LYS A 188 12.21 -0.51 5.96
CA LYS A 188 12.44 -0.16 4.56
C LYS A 188 12.76 -1.45 3.81
N LEU A 189 12.11 -1.66 2.65
CA LEU A 189 12.45 -2.78 1.77
C LEU A 189 13.58 -2.37 0.82
N PRO A 190 14.63 -3.19 0.65
CA PRO A 190 15.57 -3.00 -0.46
C PRO A 190 14.84 -3.10 -1.79
N LEU A 191 15.08 -2.16 -2.72
CA LEU A 191 14.35 -2.15 -4.00
C LEU A 191 14.56 -3.43 -4.81
N SER A 192 15.74 -4.03 -4.74
CA SER A 192 16.05 -5.31 -5.38
C SER A 192 15.13 -6.44 -4.92
N LYS A 193 14.78 -6.48 -3.63
CA LYS A 193 13.85 -7.47 -3.06
C LYS A 193 12.41 -7.18 -3.48
N LEU A 194 12.00 -5.91 -3.50
CA LEU A 194 10.70 -5.50 -4.04
C LEU A 194 10.50 -6.01 -5.47
N LEU A 195 11.52 -5.85 -6.32
CA LEU A 195 11.46 -6.24 -7.73
C LEU A 195 11.48 -7.77 -7.92
N ASP A 196 12.13 -8.55 -7.04
CA ASP A 196 12.08 -10.03 -7.05
C ASP A 196 10.72 -10.56 -6.58
N TYR A 197 10.22 -10.05 -5.45
CA TYR A 197 8.97 -10.55 -4.85
C TYR A 197 7.71 -9.99 -5.49
N LYS A 198 7.81 -8.87 -6.22
CA LYS A 198 6.68 -8.19 -6.87
C LYS A 198 5.55 -7.82 -5.90
N THR A 199 5.90 -7.48 -4.66
CA THR A 199 4.94 -7.07 -3.63
C THR A 199 5.44 -5.83 -2.90
N ALA A 200 4.53 -4.89 -2.60
CA ALA A 200 4.89 -3.59 -2.03
C ALA A 200 3.76 -2.97 -1.18
N ILE A 201 4.11 -2.07 -0.26
CA ILE A 201 3.14 -1.15 0.37
C ILE A 201 3.32 0.29 -0.12
N CYS A 202 2.44 1.21 0.25
CA CYS A 202 2.39 2.57 -0.30
C CYS A 202 3.74 3.32 -0.30
N ARG A 203 4.51 3.21 0.78
CA ARG A 203 5.87 3.81 0.88
C ARG A 203 6.85 3.19 -0.13
N ASP A 204 6.75 1.90 -0.37
CA ASP A 204 7.66 1.21 -1.29
C ASP A 204 7.28 1.53 -2.74
N TYR A 205 5.98 1.62 -3.06
CA TYR A 205 5.50 2.16 -4.35
C TYR A 205 5.98 3.60 -4.58
N ALA A 206 5.94 4.45 -3.55
CA ALA A 206 6.42 5.82 -3.65
C ALA A 206 7.92 5.86 -3.99
N ILE A 207 8.75 5.10 -3.26
CA ILE A 207 10.20 4.98 -3.52
C ILE A 207 10.46 4.46 -4.93
N LEU A 208 9.80 3.37 -5.32
CA LEU A 208 9.93 2.77 -6.65
C LEU A 208 9.60 3.77 -7.76
N SER A 209 8.48 4.49 -7.62
CA SER A 209 8.09 5.55 -8.54
C SER A 209 9.13 6.67 -8.61
N ALA A 210 9.62 7.14 -7.46
CA ALA A 210 10.60 8.23 -7.40
C ALA A 210 11.90 7.84 -8.08
N VAL A 211 12.35 6.60 -7.86
CA VAL A 211 13.54 6.04 -8.48
C VAL A 211 13.41 5.93 -10.00
N PHE A 212 12.28 5.43 -10.51
CA PHE A 212 12.02 5.38 -11.96
C PHE A 212 12.01 6.77 -12.60
N LEU A 213 11.48 7.76 -11.90
CA LEU A 213 11.47 9.15 -12.34
C LEU A 213 12.88 9.76 -12.35
N ILE A 214 13.67 9.55 -11.29
CA ILE A 214 15.07 10.00 -11.21
C ILE A 214 15.86 9.46 -12.42
N ASN A 215 15.79 8.16 -12.68
CA ASN A 215 16.45 7.55 -13.84
C ASN A 215 15.93 8.07 -15.19
N SER A 216 14.68 8.51 -15.24
CA SER A 216 14.07 9.12 -16.43
C SER A 216 14.40 10.62 -16.58
N LYS A 217 15.15 11.20 -15.64
CA LYS A 217 15.44 12.64 -15.52
C LYS A 217 14.17 13.48 -15.31
N THR A 218 13.18 12.92 -14.63
CA THR A 218 11.95 13.59 -14.23
C THR A 218 11.97 13.81 -12.72
N GLU A 219 11.60 15.02 -12.30
CA GLU A 219 11.69 15.41 -10.90
C GLU A 219 10.54 14.82 -10.06
N PRO A 220 10.82 13.99 -9.04
CA PRO A 220 9.80 13.40 -8.19
C PRO A 220 9.42 14.30 -7.01
N TYR A 221 8.16 14.21 -6.62
CA TYR A 221 7.61 14.83 -5.42
C TYR A 221 6.91 13.76 -4.58
N TYR A 222 7.21 13.66 -3.29
CA TYR A 222 6.40 12.84 -2.38
C TYR A 222 5.19 13.62 -1.89
N VAL A 223 4.04 12.95 -1.90
CA VAL A 223 2.76 13.44 -1.39
C VAL A 223 2.38 12.63 -0.16
N LEU A 224 2.39 13.26 1.01
CA LEU A 224 2.13 12.58 2.28
C LEU A 224 0.80 13.01 2.89
N ILE A 225 -0.05 12.03 3.19
CA ILE A 225 -1.23 12.15 4.05
C ILE A 225 -1.10 11.16 5.22
N ARG A 226 -2.03 11.22 6.18
CA ARG A 226 -2.01 10.30 7.32
C ARG A 226 -2.16 8.85 6.84
N LYS A 227 -1.15 8.00 7.10
CA LYS A 227 -1.08 6.56 6.74
C LYS A 227 -1.02 6.24 5.24
N HIS A 228 -0.77 7.22 4.38
CA HIS A 228 -0.62 6.97 2.94
C HIS A 228 0.39 7.95 2.32
N VAL A 229 1.15 7.45 1.36
CA VAL A 229 2.18 8.21 0.65
C VAL A 229 2.18 7.75 -0.80
N ALA A 230 2.36 8.69 -1.70
CA ALA A 230 2.49 8.45 -3.13
C ALA A 230 3.54 9.39 -3.73
N THR A 231 3.96 9.08 -4.94
CA THR A 231 4.86 9.95 -5.70
C THR A 231 4.08 10.72 -6.75
N ALA A 232 4.48 11.95 -7.01
CA ALA A 232 3.86 12.82 -7.99
C ALA A 232 4.91 13.49 -8.87
N VAL A 233 4.47 13.95 -10.03
CA VAL A 233 5.24 14.78 -10.95
C VAL A 233 4.51 16.10 -11.15
N LYS A 234 5.26 17.20 -11.18
CA LYS A 234 4.73 18.50 -11.54
C LYS A 234 4.73 18.65 -13.07
N ILE A 235 3.56 18.81 -13.67
CA ILE A 235 3.39 19.10 -15.10
C ILE A 235 2.58 20.40 -15.18
N ASN A 236 3.17 21.42 -15.81
CA ASN A 236 2.65 22.79 -15.76
C ASN A 236 2.46 23.24 -14.29
N ASP A 237 1.28 23.73 -13.93
CA ASP A 237 0.95 24.21 -12.58
C ASP A 237 0.33 23.13 -11.67
N TYR A 238 0.29 21.88 -12.12
CA TYR A 238 -0.43 20.81 -11.44
C TYR A 238 0.47 19.63 -11.08
N PHE A 239 0.12 18.97 -9.99
CA PHE A 239 0.76 17.73 -9.56
C PHE A 239 -0.12 16.54 -9.98
N TYR A 240 0.50 15.55 -10.60
CA TYR A 240 -0.14 14.30 -10.99
C TYR A 240 0.47 13.15 -10.21
N VAL A 241 -0.37 12.39 -9.52
CA VAL A 241 0.00 11.37 -8.54
C VAL A 241 0.02 10.00 -9.19
N ILE A 242 1.12 9.29 -8.99
CA ILE A 242 1.37 7.90 -9.34
C ILE A 242 1.08 7.06 -8.09
N ASP A 243 -0.08 6.40 -8.06
CA ASP A 243 -0.55 5.62 -6.90
C ASP A 243 -1.18 4.29 -7.36
N GLN A 244 -0.33 3.30 -7.61
CA GLN A 244 -0.61 1.87 -7.82
C GLN A 244 -1.42 1.48 -9.06
N GLN A 245 -2.45 2.22 -9.44
CA GLN A 245 -3.41 1.83 -10.48
C GLN A 245 -3.78 3.00 -11.39
N LEU A 246 -4.04 2.68 -12.65
CA LEU A 246 -4.66 3.60 -13.60
C LEU A 246 -6.09 3.99 -13.15
N PRO A 247 -6.58 5.17 -13.58
CA PRO A 247 -5.88 6.19 -14.34
C PRO A 247 -5.02 7.09 -13.44
N LEU A 248 -4.11 7.83 -14.06
CA LEU A 248 -3.32 8.86 -13.41
C LEU A 248 -4.26 9.93 -12.81
N ARG A 249 -3.97 10.41 -11.60
CA ARG A 249 -4.86 11.36 -10.91
C ARG A 249 -4.16 12.68 -10.64
N GLN A 250 -4.87 13.78 -10.88
CA GLN A 250 -4.45 15.08 -10.34
C GLN A 250 -4.47 15.05 -8.80
N LEU A 251 -3.57 15.79 -8.15
CA LEU A 251 -3.44 15.81 -6.69
C LEU A 251 -4.75 16.17 -5.96
N ASP A 252 -5.50 17.14 -6.47
CA ASP A 252 -6.79 17.53 -5.87
C ASP A 252 -7.80 16.37 -5.86
N LYS A 253 -7.84 15.62 -6.97
CA LYS A 253 -8.66 14.43 -7.13
C LYS A 253 -8.20 13.31 -6.19
N TRP A 254 -6.90 13.04 -6.18
CA TRP A 254 -6.31 12.03 -5.30
C TRP A 254 -6.61 12.32 -3.81
N LEU A 255 -6.57 13.59 -3.38
CA LEU A 255 -6.98 13.99 -2.03
C LEU A 255 -8.47 13.77 -1.78
N ALA A 256 -9.32 14.08 -2.76
CA ALA A 256 -10.77 13.85 -2.66
C ALA A 256 -11.10 12.35 -2.50
N ASP A 257 -10.46 11.48 -3.26
CA ASP A 257 -10.65 10.02 -3.17
C ASP A 257 -10.24 9.49 -1.79
N ASN A 258 -9.18 10.06 -1.22
CA ASN A 258 -8.70 9.74 0.12
C ASN A 258 -9.45 10.47 1.25
N LYS A 259 -10.51 11.23 0.93
CA LYS A 259 -11.30 12.03 1.88
C LYS A 259 -10.42 12.98 2.72
N LYS A 260 -9.42 13.61 2.07
CA LYS A 260 -8.52 14.59 2.69
C LYS A 260 -8.68 15.96 2.03
N SER A 261 -8.43 17.00 2.83
CA SER A 261 -8.42 18.40 2.37
C SER A 261 -7.01 18.96 2.16
N ASN A 262 -5.98 18.30 2.66
CA ASN A 262 -4.60 18.75 2.55
C ASN A 262 -3.60 17.59 2.62
N CYS A 263 -2.39 17.85 2.15
CA CYS A 263 -1.22 16.97 2.25
C CYS A 263 0.06 17.78 2.46
N ARG A 264 1.15 17.07 2.69
CA ARG A 264 2.50 17.64 2.71
C ARG A 264 3.22 17.23 1.43
N LEU A 265 3.87 18.20 0.80
CA LEU A 265 4.67 17.99 -0.40
C LEU A 265 6.15 18.07 -0.07
N TYR A 266 6.88 17.07 -0.53
CA TYR A 266 8.34 17.02 -0.42
C TYR A 266 8.93 16.84 -1.80
N LYS A 267 9.99 17.58 -2.09
CA LYS A 267 10.74 17.48 -3.32
C LYS A 267 11.92 16.53 -3.12
N VAL A 268 12.15 15.63 -4.08
CA VAL A 268 13.23 14.65 -4.03
C VAL A 268 14.36 15.12 -4.93
N HIS A 269 15.51 15.43 -4.33
CA HIS A 269 16.71 15.84 -5.04
C HIS A 269 17.73 14.70 -4.99
N PHE A 270 18.09 14.15 -6.15
CA PHE A 270 19.15 13.15 -6.27
C PHE A 270 20.27 13.72 -7.14
N LYS A 271 21.49 13.80 -6.59
CA LYS A 271 22.68 14.18 -7.36
C LYS A 271 23.41 12.90 -7.75
N ASP A 272 24.00 12.87 -8.94
CA ASP A 272 24.63 11.65 -9.49
C ASP A 272 25.73 11.06 -8.59
N ASP A 273 26.43 11.90 -7.81
CA ASP A 273 27.50 11.50 -6.87
C ASP A 273 27.02 11.33 -5.41
N ALA A 274 25.71 11.36 -5.16
CA ALA A 274 25.18 11.25 -3.79
C ALA A 274 24.82 9.80 -3.43
N ASP A 275 25.21 9.35 -2.24
CA ASP A 275 24.80 8.04 -1.70
C ASP A 275 23.29 7.91 -1.50
N LYS A 276 22.61 9.05 -1.26
CA LYS A 276 21.17 9.13 -0.99
C LYS A 276 20.54 10.42 -1.50
N ALA A 277 19.26 10.35 -1.84
CA ALA A 277 18.45 11.53 -2.13
C ALA A 277 18.34 12.44 -0.91
N ASN A 278 18.32 13.75 -1.16
CA ASN A 278 17.83 14.73 -0.21
C ASN A 278 16.33 14.94 -0.43
N VAL A 279 15.55 14.88 0.66
CA VAL A 279 14.10 15.09 0.63
C VAL A 279 13.78 16.40 1.34
N GLU A 280 13.40 17.41 0.56
CA GLU A 280 13.14 18.77 1.02
C GLU A 280 11.64 18.99 1.20
N PHE A 281 11.21 19.41 2.39
CA PHE A 281 9.82 19.86 2.58
C PHE A 281 9.57 21.17 1.83
N ILE A 282 8.61 21.17 0.91
CA ILE A 282 8.28 22.36 0.13
C ILE A 282 7.16 23.15 0.80
N GLN A 283 6.00 22.51 0.96
CA GLN A 283 4.82 23.19 1.47
C GLN A 283 3.73 22.20 1.94
N LYS A 284 2.78 22.73 2.70
CA LYS A 284 1.48 22.10 2.90
C LYS A 284 0.57 22.49 1.73
N TYR A 285 0.12 21.50 0.97
CA TYR A 285 -0.83 21.71 -0.12
C TYR A 285 -2.25 21.54 0.39
N SER A 286 -3.14 22.47 0.04
CA SER A 286 -4.56 22.39 0.35
C SER A 286 -5.35 22.22 -0.93
N ARG A 287 -6.30 21.29 -0.92
CA ARG A 287 -7.10 20.94 -2.08
C ARG A 287 -7.83 22.16 -2.61
N LYS A 288 -7.67 22.46 -3.90
CA LYS A 288 -8.44 23.50 -4.55
C LYS A 288 -9.78 22.89 -4.96
N ASN A 289 -10.90 23.48 -4.53
CA ASN A 289 -12.23 23.05 -4.98
C ASN A 289 -12.43 23.53 -6.44
N LYS A 290 -11.73 22.89 -7.38
CA LYS A 290 -11.84 23.19 -8.80
C LYS A 290 -13.06 22.47 -9.36
N LYS A 291 -13.82 23.16 -10.21
CA LYS A 291 -14.93 22.57 -10.97
C LYS A 291 -14.36 21.54 -11.94
N SER A 292 -14.87 20.31 -11.95
CA SER A 292 -14.42 19.29 -12.89
C SER A 292 -14.79 19.70 -14.31
N CYS A 293 -13.87 19.53 -15.26
CA CYS A 293 -14.23 19.53 -16.67
C CYS A 293 -14.87 18.18 -17.01
N PRO A 294 -15.95 18.15 -17.80
CA PRO A 294 -16.47 16.90 -18.33
C PRO A 294 -15.40 16.24 -19.24
N PRO A 295 -15.31 14.91 -19.23
CA PRO A 295 -14.39 14.20 -20.11
C PRO A 295 -14.74 14.41 -21.59
N ASN A 296 -13.72 14.52 -22.44
CA ASN A 296 -13.94 14.57 -23.89
C ASN A 296 -14.18 13.16 -24.42
N ILE A 297 -15.43 12.70 -24.34
CA ILE A 297 -15.85 11.34 -24.71
C ILE A 297 -15.46 10.99 -26.15
N GLN A 298 -15.71 11.90 -27.10
CA GLN A 298 -15.39 11.68 -28.51
C GLN A 298 -13.90 11.42 -28.73
N LYS A 299 -13.04 12.17 -28.05
CA LYS A 299 -11.58 11.97 -28.13
C LYS A 299 -11.16 10.65 -27.48
N ILE A 300 -11.73 10.31 -26.33
CA ILE A 300 -11.44 9.02 -25.66
C ILE A 300 -11.86 7.86 -26.57
N GLU A 301 -13.08 7.90 -27.13
CA GLU A 301 -13.58 6.89 -28.05
C GLU A 301 -12.71 6.77 -29.29
N HIS A 302 -12.30 7.89 -29.88
CA HIS A 302 -11.40 7.89 -31.03
C HIS A 302 -10.08 7.18 -30.72
N ASP A 303 -9.41 7.55 -29.64
CA ASP A 303 -8.10 7.01 -29.27
C ASP A 303 -8.18 5.54 -28.81
N VAL A 304 -9.30 5.11 -28.22
CA VAL A 304 -9.57 3.69 -27.91
C VAL A 304 -9.77 2.89 -29.19
N ASN A 305 -10.57 3.39 -30.15
CA ASN A 305 -10.78 2.71 -31.44
C ASN A 305 -9.51 2.63 -32.28
N GLN A 306 -8.58 3.58 -32.17
CA GLN A 306 -7.28 3.48 -32.85
C GLN A 306 -6.45 2.27 -32.38
N HIS A 307 -6.68 1.76 -31.16
CA HIS A 307 -5.98 0.59 -30.63
C HIS A 307 -6.55 -0.74 -31.17
N PHE A 308 -7.86 -0.80 -31.40
CA PHE A 308 -8.53 -2.00 -31.92
C PHE A 308 -8.73 -1.87 -33.43
N THR A 309 -7.94 -2.62 -34.22
CA THR A 309 -8.01 -2.58 -35.69
C THR A 309 -9.42 -2.95 -36.16
N ALA A 310 -10.17 -1.98 -36.68
CA ALA A 310 -11.50 -2.20 -37.23
C ALA A 310 -11.45 -3.22 -38.38
N LYS A 311 -12.13 -4.36 -38.21
CA LYS A 311 -12.53 -5.19 -39.33
C LYS A 311 -13.93 -4.74 -39.77
N ASP A 312 -14.06 -4.43 -41.05
CA ASP A 312 -15.35 -4.23 -41.71
C ASP A 312 -16.09 -5.58 -41.75
N GLY A 313 -16.76 -5.91 -40.65
CA GLY A 313 -17.62 -7.08 -40.50
C GLY A 313 -19.00 -6.65 -40.00
N SER A 314 -20.03 -7.38 -40.39
CA SER A 314 -21.37 -7.20 -39.81
C SER A 314 -21.30 -7.49 -38.32
N CYS A 315 -21.51 -6.47 -37.51
CA CYS A 315 -21.51 -6.57 -36.06
C CYS A 315 -22.65 -7.50 -35.60
N HIS A 316 -22.34 -8.51 -34.78
CA HIS A 316 -23.33 -9.51 -34.36
C HIS A 316 -23.76 -9.34 -32.91
N GLU A 317 -22.85 -8.92 -32.02
CA GLU A 317 -23.15 -8.76 -30.58
C GLU A 317 -22.47 -7.52 -29.97
N SER A 318 -22.95 -7.10 -28.79
CA SER A 318 -22.34 -6.00 -28.02
C SER A 318 -22.20 -6.38 -26.55
N PHE A 319 -21.04 -6.09 -25.97
CA PHE A 319 -20.75 -6.29 -24.55
C PHE A 319 -20.54 -4.94 -23.87
N LYS A 320 -21.15 -4.76 -22.70
CA LYS A 320 -21.10 -3.50 -21.95
C LYS A 320 -20.11 -3.57 -20.79
N ILE A 321 -19.17 -2.62 -20.76
CA ILE A 321 -18.26 -2.44 -19.64
C ILE A 321 -18.61 -1.14 -18.92
N HIS A 322 -18.84 -1.24 -17.61
CA HIS A 322 -19.14 -0.09 -16.76
C HIS A 322 -17.86 0.45 -16.12
N ILE A 323 -17.56 1.72 -16.37
CA ILE A 323 -16.40 2.41 -15.81
C ILE A 323 -16.88 3.47 -14.83
N ASN A 324 -16.42 3.36 -13.59
CA ASN A 324 -16.84 4.24 -12.50
C ASN A 324 -16.52 5.72 -12.83
N LYS A 325 -17.50 6.62 -12.61
CA LYS A 325 -17.33 8.07 -12.78
C LYS A 325 -16.08 8.64 -12.11
N LYS A 326 -15.67 8.07 -10.97
CA LYS A 326 -14.47 8.49 -10.24
C LYS A 326 -13.19 8.36 -11.07
N ALA A 327 -13.13 7.45 -12.04
CA ALA A 327 -11.95 7.24 -12.89
C ALA A 327 -11.75 8.40 -13.88
N VAL A 328 -12.83 9.00 -14.37
CA VAL A 328 -12.79 10.11 -15.36
C VAL A 328 -13.06 11.48 -14.75
N TYR A 329 -13.31 11.53 -13.45
CA TYR A 329 -13.52 12.77 -12.72
C TYR A 329 -12.20 13.55 -12.59
N PHE A 330 -12.17 14.80 -13.09
CA PHE A 330 -10.98 15.63 -13.34
C PHE A 330 -10.15 15.23 -14.56
N TYR A 331 -10.82 14.74 -15.61
CA TYR A 331 -10.21 14.57 -16.92
C TYR A 331 -9.56 15.86 -17.44
N ASP A 332 -8.35 15.72 -17.98
CA ASP A 332 -7.59 16.74 -18.70
C ASP A 332 -6.65 16.07 -19.72
N GLU A 333 -5.90 16.88 -20.47
CA GLU A 333 -4.97 16.39 -21.50
C GLU A 333 -3.84 15.51 -20.94
N VAL A 334 -3.48 15.65 -19.67
CA VAL A 334 -2.42 14.85 -19.04
C VAL A 334 -2.95 13.48 -18.63
N THR A 335 -4.18 13.42 -18.10
CA THR A 335 -4.83 12.20 -17.65
C THR A 335 -5.44 11.40 -18.81
N HIS A 336 -5.71 12.04 -19.95
CA HIS A 336 -6.32 11.41 -21.13
C HIS A 336 -5.67 10.08 -21.52
N LEU A 337 -4.34 10.05 -21.72
CA LEU A 337 -3.62 8.84 -22.10
C LEU A 337 -3.83 7.70 -21.08
N SER A 338 -3.80 8.02 -19.79
CA SER A 338 -3.99 7.03 -18.72
C SER A 338 -5.42 6.50 -18.64
N VAL A 339 -6.41 7.33 -18.99
CA VAL A 339 -7.83 6.93 -19.10
C VAL A 339 -8.00 5.99 -20.29
N VAL A 340 -7.49 6.36 -21.47
CA VAL A 340 -7.56 5.52 -22.68
C VAL A 340 -6.96 4.14 -22.42
N ARG A 341 -5.76 4.07 -21.81
CA ARG A 341 -5.13 2.79 -21.46
C ARG A 341 -5.88 1.98 -20.43
N MET A 342 -6.49 2.62 -19.44
CA MET A 342 -7.36 1.93 -18.48
C MET A 342 -8.55 1.26 -19.19
N ILE A 343 -9.20 1.96 -20.12
CA ILE A 343 -10.32 1.42 -20.89
C ILE A 343 -9.87 0.23 -21.74
N ILE A 344 -8.79 0.40 -22.51
CA ILE A 344 -8.21 -0.67 -23.32
C ILE A 344 -7.92 -1.91 -22.46
N LYS A 345 -7.28 -1.71 -21.31
CA LYS A 345 -6.95 -2.80 -20.39
C LYS A 345 -8.19 -3.53 -19.87
N GLU A 346 -9.24 -2.80 -19.50
CA GLU A 346 -10.50 -3.44 -19.08
C GLU A 346 -11.15 -4.22 -20.23
N ILE A 347 -11.10 -3.72 -21.46
CA ILE A 347 -11.56 -4.46 -22.64
C ILE A 347 -10.73 -5.74 -22.83
N GLU A 348 -9.40 -5.63 -22.85
CA GLU A 348 -8.48 -6.77 -23.03
C GLU A 348 -8.67 -7.83 -21.94
N LYS A 349 -8.95 -7.42 -20.70
CA LYS A 349 -9.24 -8.33 -19.59
C LYS A 349 -10.53 -9.13 -19.78
N GLN A 350 -11.55 -8.55 -20.40
CA GLN A 350 -12.82 -9.23 -20.66
C GLN A 350 -12.74 -10.12 -21.91
N PHE A 351 -12.04 -9.67 -22.94
CA PHE A 351 -12.00 -10.35 -24.25
C PHE A 351 -10.81 -11.30 -24.43
N CYS A 352 -9.74 -11.18 -23.65
CA CYS A 352 -8.54 -12.03 -23.70
C CYS A 352 -8.05 -12.25 -25.15
N ASN A 353 -8.15 -13.47 -25.68
CA ASN A 353 -7.70 -13.83 -27.03
C ASN A 353 -8.64 -13.33 -28.14
N ASN A 354 -9.86 -12.93 -27.79
CA ASN A 354 -10.90 -12.47 -28.73
C ASN A 354 -10.81 -10.96 -29.00
N VAL A 355 -9.81 -10.26 -28.47
CA VAL A 355 -9.58 -8.83 -28.75
C VAL A 355 -9.47 -8.55 -30.25
N SER A 356 -8.98 -9.52 -31.03
CA SER A 356 -8.88 -9.42 -32.50
C SER A 356 -10.21 -9.50 -33.26
N GLN A 357 -11.31 -9.79 -32.55
CA GLN A 357 -12.68 -9.82 -33.09
C GLN A 357 -13.42 -8.50 -32.88
N ILE A 358 -12.87 -7.59 -32.06
CA ILE A 358 -13.50 -6.30 -31.79
C ILE A 358 -13.54 -5.48 -33.09
N SER A 359 -14.74 -5.07 -33.48
CA SER A 359 -15.01 -4.27 -34.67
C SER A 359 -14.97 -2.77 -34.37
N ARG A 360 -15.60 -2.36 -33.27
CA ARG A 360 -15.65 -0.96 -32.81
C ARG A 360 -15.98 -0.87 -31.32
N VAL A 361 -15.68 0.28 -30.74
CA VAL A 361 -16.02 0.64 -29.36
C VAL A 361 -16.80 1.94 -29.39
N GLU A 362 -17.97 1.98 -28.76
CA GLU A 362 -18.69 3.24 -28.49
C GLU A 362 -18.62 3.55 -26.99
N ILE A 363 -18.44 4.82 -26.65
CA ILE A 363 -18.35 5.28 -25.26
C ILE A 363 -19.45 6.31 -25.01
N LYS A 364 -20.26 6.06 -23.99
CA LYS A 364 -21.37 6.93 -23.58
C LYS A 364 -21.18 7.35 -22.13
N GLU A 365 -21.49 8.60 -21.81
CA GLU A 365 -21.55 9.06 -20.41
C GLU A 365 -22.95 8.81 -19.86
N GLU A 366 -23.02 8.13 -18.71
CA GLU A 366 -24.23 7.95 -17.92
C GLU A 366 -24.04 8.50 -16.50
N ASN A 367 -25.13 8.63 -15.74
CA ASN A 367 -25.12 9.28 -14.42
C ASN A 367 -24.03 8.74 -13.46
N GLU A 368 -23.73 7.44 -13.56
CA GLU A 368 -22.79 6.72 -12.69
C GLU A 368 -21.37 6.55 -13.27
N GLY A 369 -21.12 6.98 -14.50
CA GLY A 369 -19.80 6.86 -15.13
C GLY A 369 -19.82 6.77 -16.65
N LEU A 370 -18.90 5.99 -17.22
CA LEU A 370 -18.90 5.69 -18.64
C LEU A 370 -19.43 4.29 -18.88
N ILE A 371 -20.23 4.13 -19.92
CA ILE A 371 -20.53 2.84 -20.52
C ILE A 371 -19.70 2.71 -21.79
N VAL A 372 -18.95 1.61 -21.87
CA VAL A 372 -18.16 1.25 -23.03
C VAL A 372 -18.86 0.06 -23.69
N ASP A 373 -19.51 0.32 -24.82
CA ASP A 373 -20.16 -0.69 -25.66
C ASP A 373 -19.10 -1.25 -26.63
N VAL A 374 -18.69 -2.51 -26.43
CA VAL A 374 -17.72 -3.20 -27.28
C VAL A 374 -18.45 -4.10 -28.26
N TYR A 375 -18.24 -3.88 -29.54
CA TYR A 375 -18.90 -4.58 -30.64
C TYR A 375 -17.95 -5.61 -31.24
N TYR A 376 -18.38 -6.87 -31.38
CA TYR A 376 -17.54 -8.00 -31.84
C TYR A 376 -18.28 -9.01 -32.71
#